data_AF-A0A7X6FQ74-F1
#
_entry.id   AF-A0A7X6FQ74-F1
#
_cell.length_a   1.000
_cell.length_b   1.000
_cell.length_c   1.000
_cell.angle_alpha   90.00
_cell.angle_beta   90.00
_cell.angle_gamma   90.00
#
_symmetry.space_group_name_H-M   'P 1'
#
loop_
_entity.id
_entity.type
_entity.pdbx_description
1 polymer ?
#
loop_
_entity_poly.entity_id
_entity_poly.type
_entity_poly.pdbx_seq_one_letter_code
_entity_poly.pdbx_strand_id
1 'polypeptide(L)'
;MAQVQVTGTIAIKRRAVGGNPGAPTSLRSGEIAHNEVDNTLYIGFGDDGNGNATSVVSIGGSGAFVTKQFLTDALENTGAGDMLKSVYDADDDGKVDQAEVADSVQWTGVQNKPATFPPTAHTHDDAVSGGASGFMTGAEKQKLAGIAAGANNYVHPTTDGNRHVPATAAANTGKFLKSGSTAGSAPTWDSVTKSDVGLGNVENLSPANHPVSTAQQEALDLKAPLASPALTGTPTAPTAAQATNNQQIATTAFVKAALAALVDGSPAALDTLSELATALGNDPNFATTVATSIGEKLAKAANLSDLVDKAAARTNLGLGTMATQNANNVNISGGNITGVLFDGGTF
;
A
#
# COMPACT_ATOMS: atom_id res chain seq x y z
N MET A 1 -56.03 -26.72 60.62
CA MET A 1 -54.97 -26.04 59.85
C MET A 1 -55.20 -24.55 59.97
N ALA A 2 -54.27 -23.83 60.61
CA ALA A 2 -54.35 -22.38 60.71
C ALA A 2 -54.33 -21.80 59.29
N GLN A 3 -55.42 -21.15 58.89
CA GLN A 3 -55.50 -20.48 57.60
C GLN A 3 -54.68 -19.19 57.73
N VAL A 4 -53.39 -19.28 57.45
CA VAL A 4 -52.54 -18.10 57.27
C VAL A 4 -53.03 -17.43 56.00
N GLN A 5 -53.84 -16.38 56.17
CA GLN A 5 -54.31 -15.56 55.08
C GLN A 5 -53.13 -14.71 54.60
N VAL A 6 -52.35 -15.23 53.66
CA VAL A 6 -51.25 -14.50 53.03
C VAL A 6 -51.86 -13.53 52.02
N THR A 7 -52.06 -12.27 52.43
CA THR A 7 -52.45 -11.15 51.55
C THR A 7 -51.25 -10.65 50.74
N GLY A 8 -50.63 -11.56 49.98
CA GLY A 8 -49.49 -11.29 49.11
C GLY A 8 -49.61 -12.09 47.81
N THR A 9 -49.13 -11.52 46.71
CA THR A 9 -49.14 -12.18 45.39
C THR A 9 -48.19 -13.38 45.41
N ILE A 10 -48.70 -14.59 45.19
CA ILE A 10 -47.87 -15.80 45.06
C ILE A 10 -47.21 -15.78 43.68
N ALA A 11 -45.88 -15.70 43.65
CA ALA A 11 -45.09 -15.86 42.44
C ALA A 11 -44.63 -17.32 42.31
N ILE A 12 -44.86 -17.93 41.15
CA ILE A 12 -44.43 -19.30 40.84
C ILE A 12 -43.22 -19.21 39.91
N LYS A 13 -42.21 -20.05 40.16
CA LYS A 13 -41.06 -20.15 39.24
C LYS A 13 -41.54 -20.66 37.89
N ARG A 14 -41.15 -20.00 36.81
CA ARG A 14 -41.58 -20.36 35.46
C ARG A 14 -40.38 -20.58 34.57
N ARG A 15 -40.38 -21.69 33.83
CA ARG A 15 -39.44 -21.93 32.73
C ARG A 15 -40.18 -21.70 31.42
N ALA A 16 -39.74 -20.70 30.66
CA ALA A 16 -40.35 -20.29 29.41
C ALA A 16 -40.02 -21.27 28.26
N VAL A 17 -40.86 -21.23 27.22
CA VAL A 17 -40.70 -22.02 25.99
C VAL A 17 -39.37 -21.67 25.33
N GLY A 18 -38.43 -22.63 25.30
CA GLY A 18 -37.04 -22.44 24.85
C GLY A 18 -35.97 -22.98 25.82
N GLY A 19 -36.36 -23.37 27.04
CA GLY A 19 -35.50 -24.15 27.96
C GLY A 19 -35.60 -25.67 27.75
N ASN A 20 -34.86 -26.44 28.55
CA ASN A 20 -34.96 -27.91 28.54
C ASN A 20 -36.24 -28.41 29.23
N PRO A 21 -36.90 -29.48 28.70
CA PRO A 21 -37.99 -30.16 29.40
C PRO A 21 -37.48 -30.92 30.63
N GLY A 22 -38.38 -31.21 31.57
CA GLY A 22 -38.10 -31.91 32.82
C GLY A 22 -38.10 -31.02 34.07
N ALA A 23 -37.89 -31.68 35.22
CA ALA A 23 -37.87 -31.02 36.52
C ALA A 23 -36.77 -29.95 36.61
N PRO A 24 -37.03 -28.79 37.22
CA PRO A 24 -35.98 -27.81 37.52
C PRO A 24 -34.84 -28.43 38.33
N THR A 25 -33.59 -28.04 38.02
CA THR A 25 -32.38 -28.59 38.66
C THR A 25 -32.23 -28.20 40.13
N SER A 26 -32.93 -27.16 40.59
CA SER A 26 -33.06 -26.84 42.01
C SER A 26 -34.33 -26.05 42.30
N LEU A 27 -35.02 -26.43 43.38
CA LEU A 27 -36.13 -25.71 44.00
C LEU A 27 -35.88 -25.65 45.50
N ARG A 28 -36.46 -24.67 46.19
CA ARG A 28 -36.55 -24.71 47.65
C ARG A 28 -37.58 -25.72 48.10
N SER A 29 -37.48 -26.17 49.34
CA SER A 29 -38.51 -27.05 49.92
C SER A 29 -39.87 -26.35 49.86
N GLY A 30 -40.88 -27.01 49.29
CA GLY A 30 -42.23 -26.46 49.10
C GLY A 30 -42.38 -25.43 47.98
N GLU A 31 -41.31 -25.08 47.26
CA GLU A 31 -41.40 -24.14 46.14
C GLU A 31 -41.99 -24.81 44.90
N ILE A 32 -42.97 -24.14 44.28
CA ILE A 32 -43.65 -24.62 43.08
C ILE A 32 -43.01 -23.98 41.85
N ALA A 33 -42.84 -24.78 40.80
CA ALA A 33 -42.37 -24.31 39.50
C ALA A 33 -43.18 -24.93 38.36
N HIS A 34 -43.52 -24.10 37.37
CA HIS A 34 -44.13 -24.54 36.12
C HIS A 34 -43.11 -24.53 34.98
N ASN A 35 -43.04 -25.62 34.24
CA ASN A 35 -42.29 -25.69 33.00
C ASN A 35 -43.27 -25.67 31.81
N GLU A 36 -43.18 -24.61 31.00
CA GLU A 36 -44.08 -24.41 29.86
C GLU A 36 -43.71 -25.32 28.67
N VAL A 37 -42.50 -25.90 28.66
CA VAL A 37 -42.03 -26.77 27.56
C VAL A 37 -42.71 -28.15 27.59
N ASP A 38 -42.88 -28.74 28.76
CA ASP A 38 -43.56 -30.03 28.98
C ASP A 38 -44.94 -29.88 29.65
N ASN A 39 -45.37 -28.63 29.85
CA ASN A 39 -46.61 -28.25 30.52
C ASN A 39 -46.82 -28.93 31.88
N THR A 40 -45.72 -29.13 32.64
CA THR A 40 -45.74 -29.84 33.92
C THR A 40 -45.52 -28.86 35.08
N LEU A 41 -46.25 -29.10 36.18
CA LEU A 41 -46.10 -28.41 37.45
C LEU A 41 -45.27 -29.30 38.39
N TYR A 42 -44.22 -28.72 38.96
CA TYR A 42 -43.30 -29.36 39.88
C TYR A 42 -43.33 -28.68 41.24
N ILE A 43 -43.00 -29.44 42.29
CA ILE A 43 -42.74 -28.91 43.63
C ILE A 43 -41.49 -29.54 44.22
N GLY A 44 -40.71 -28.72 44.94
CA GLY A 44 -39.58 -29.19 45.72
C GLY A 44 -40.05 -29.96 46.96
N PHE A 45 -39.64 -31.21 47.12
CA PHE A 45 -39.88 -32.05 48.28
C PHE A 45 -38.59 -32.34 49.05
N GLY A 46 -38.73 -32.46 50.38
CA GLY A 46 -37.62 -32.66 51.31
C GLY A 46 -36.84 -31.36 51.56
N ASP A 47 -35.97 -31.36 52.55
CA ASP A 47 -35.12 -30.21 52.91
C ASP A 47 -33.71 -30.75 53.19
N ASP A 48 -32.69 -30.18 52.54
CA ASP A 48 -31.29 -30.55 52.73
C ASP A 48 -30.68 -29.99 54.03
N GLY A 49 -31.48 -29.28 54.84
CA GLY A 49 -31.05 -28.58 56.05
C GLY A 49 -30.64 -27.13 55.79
N ASN A 50 -30.60 -26.70 54.53
CA ASN A 50 -30.34 -25.33 54.11
C ASN A 50 -31.52 -24.70 53.35
N GLY A 51 -32.68 -25.37 53.34
CA GLY A 51 -33.91 -24.91 52.72
C GLY A 51 -34.06 -25.27 51.24
N ASN A 52 -33.12 -26.06 50.66
CA ASN A 52 -33.27 -26.57 49.30
C ASN A 52 -34.00 -27.91 49.31
N ALA A 53 -34.77 -28.17 48.26
CA ALA A 53 -35.43 -29.45 48.09
C ALA A 53 -34.41 -30.55 47.75
N THR A 54 -34.50 -31.69 48.43
CA THR A 54 -33.67 -32.87 48.14
C THR A 54 -34.19 -33.65 46.94
N SER A 55 -35.44 -33.40 46.52
CA SER A 55 -36.04 -33.97 45.32
C SER A 55 -37.05 -33.01 44.70
N VAL A 56 -37.25 -33.11 43.39
CA VAL A 56 -38.29 -32.34 42.68
C VAL A 56 -39.26 -33.33 42.05
N VAL A 57 -40.53 -33.24 42.42
CA VAL A 57 -41.58 -34.19 42.01
C VAL A 57 -42.62 -33.46 41.16
N SER A 58 -43.11 -34.11 40.11
CA SER A 58 -44.23 -33.60 39.32
C SER A 58 -45.55 -33.78 40.09
N ILE A 59 -46.37 -32.74 40.09
CA ILE A 59 -47.67 -32.71 40.79
C ILE A 59 -48.83 -32.36 39.85
N GLY A 60 -48.56 -32.17 38.57
CA GLY A 60 -49.55 -31.98 37.52
C GLY A 60 -48.88 -31.82 36.16
N GLY A 61 -49.57 -32.15 35.06
CA GLY A 61 -49.00 -32.18 33.71
C GLY A 61 -49.54 -33.36 32.91
N SER A 62 -49.20 -33.44 31.62
CA SER A 62 -49.64 -34.55 30.76
C SER A 62 -49.15 -35.89 31.32
N GLY A 63 -50.06 -36.78 31.72
CA GLY A 63 -49.74 -38.10 32.32
C GLY A 63 -49.72 -38.18 33.85
N ALA A 64 -49.86 -37.07 34.58
CA ALA A 64 -49.81 -37.06 36.05
C ALA A 64 -51.10 -37.53 36.76
N PHE A 65 -52.23 -37.62 36.03
CA PHE A 65 -53.56 -37.96 36.59
C PHE A 65 -54.31 -39.07 35.84
N VAL A 66 -53.63 -39.90 35.05
CA VAL A 66 -54.29 -41.06 34.42
C VAL A 66 -54.34 -42.19 35.45
N THR A 67 -55.51 -42.45 36.03
CA THR A 67 -55.70 -43.58 36.95
C THR A 67 -55.60 -44.89 36.16
N LYS A 68 -55.20 -45.99 36.83
CA LYS A 68 -55.24 -47.33 36.22
C LYS A 68 -56.63 -47.64 35.63
N GLN A 69 -57.69 -47.11 36.26
CA GLN A 69 -59.07 -47.18 35.78
C GLN A 69 -59.27 -46.45 34.44
N PHE A 70 -58.71 -45.26 34.23
CA PHE A 70 -58.80 -44.58 32.93
C PHE A 70 -58.07 -45.36 31.83
N LEU A 71 -56.96 -46.03 32.16
CA LEU A 71 -56.27 -46.90 31.21
C LEU A 71 -57.11 -48.15 30.89
N THR A 72 -57.79 -48.73 31.89
CA THR A 72 -58.74 -49.84 31.71
C THR A 72 -59.95 -49.42 30.86
N ASP A 73 -60.61 -48.30 31.18
CA ASP A 73 -61.79 -47.80 30.44
C ASP A 73 -61.44 -47.36 29.01
N ALA A 74 -60.22 -46.85 28.78
CA ALA A 74 -59.73 -46.48 27.44
C ALA A 74 -59.31 -47.67 26.58
N LEU A 75 -58.98 -48.82 27.19
CA LEU A 75 -58.65 -50.08 26.50
C LEU A 75 -59.89 -50.97 26.29
N GLU A 76 -60.93 -50.84 27.13
CA GLU A 76 -62.20 -51.57 26.97
C GLU A 76 -63.07 -51.06 25.80
N ASN A 77 -62.84 -49.83 25.31
CA ASN A 77 -63.64 -49.22 24.23
C ASN A 77 -62.88 -49.03 22.91
N THR A 78 -61.66 -49.56 22.79
CA THR A 78 -60.93 -49.67 21.51
C THR A 78 -61.24 -51.03 20.89
N GLY A 79 -62.38 -51.12 20.20
CA GLY A 79 -62.87 -52.35 19.58
C GLY A 79 -61.83 -53.06 18.70
N ALA A 80 -61.26 -54.14 19.24
CA ALA A 80 -60.49 -55.15 18.53
C ALA A 80 -60.73 -56.52 19.18
N GLY A 81 -61.70 -57.27 18.64
CA GLY A 81 -61.61 -58.72 18.41
C GLY A 81 -60.98 -59.64 19.46
N ASP A 82 -61.45 -59.64 20.70
CA ASP A 82 -61.36 -60.82 21.56
C ASP A 82 -62.70 -61.58 21.47
N MET A 83 -62.73 -62.74 20.83
CA MET A 83 -63.76 -63.72 21.18
C MET A 83 -63.39 -64.24 22.58
N LEU A 84 -64.34 -64.37 23.49
CA LEU A 84 -64.09 -64.90 24.83
C LEU A 84 -63.65 -66.36 24.76
N LYS A 85 -62.65 -66.78 25.56
CA LYS A 85 -62.10 -68.16 25.57
C LYS A 85 -63.22 -69.22 25.66
N SER A 86 -64.23 -68.97 26.49
CA SER A 86 -65.41 -69.83 26.67
C SER A 86 -66.27 -70.07 25.41
N VAL A 87 -66.01 -69.37 24.30
CA VAL A 87 -66.76 -69.49 23.04
C VAL A 87 -65.97 -70.19 21.94
N TYR A 88 -64.63 -70.17 21.99
CA TYR A 88 -63.79 -70.73 20.94
C TYR A 88 -62.85 -71.85 21.41
N ASP A 89 -62.62 -72.00 22.71
CA ASP A 89 -61.78 -73.03 23.35
C ASP A 89 -62.59 -73.53 24.57
N ALA A 90 -63.64 -74.30 24.31
CA ALA A 90 -64.63 -74.67 25.32
C ALA A 90 -64.10 -75.68 26.34
N ASP A 91 -63.03 -76.41 26.01
CA ASP A 91 -62.39 -77.40 26.87
C ASP A 91 -61.07 -76.95 27.51
N ASP A 92 -60.66 -75.70 27.24
CA ASP A 92 -59.54 -74.99 27.86
C ASP A 92 -58.15 -75.54 27.47
N ASP A 93 -58.05 -76.24 26.33
CA ASP A 93 -56.83 -76.92 25.87
C ASP A 93 -55.81 -75.98 25.19
N GLY A 94 -56.20 -74.74 24.91
CA GLY A 94 -55.36 -73.72 24.29
C GLY A 94 -55.43 -73.66 22.76
N LYS A 95 -56.37 -74.37 22.13
CA LYS A 95 -56.68 -74.28 20.69
C LYS A 95 -58.10 -73.78 20.46
N VAL A 96 -58.36 -73.35 19.23
CA VAL A 96 -59.72 -73.00 18.80
C VAL A 96 -60.44 -74.28 18.38
N ASP A 97 -61.55 -74.65 19.00
CA ASP A 97 -62.33 -75.88 18.74
C ASP A 97 -62.68 -76.03 17.24
N GLN A 98 -63.02 -74.94 16.55
CA GLN A 98 -63.27 -74.97 15.11
C GLN A 98 -62.02 -75.28 14.27
N ALA A 99 -60.82 -74.93 14.75
CA ALA A 99 -59.57 -75.28 14.10
C ALA A 99 -59.16 -76.74 14.35
N GLU A 100 -59.59 -77.35 15.46
CA GLU A 100 -59.36 -78.78 15.72
C GLU A 100 -60.12 -79.68 14.71
N VAL A 101 -61.24 -79.21 14.17
CA VAL A 101 -61.96 -79.88 13.07
C VAL A 101 -61.14 -79.90 11.77
N ALA A 102 -60.16 -79.00 11.58
CA ALA A 102 -59.34 -78.91 10.37
C ALA A 102 -58.07 -79.78 10.40
N ASP A 103 -57.58 -80.17 11.59
CA ASP A 103 -56.43 -81.09 11.71
C ASP A 103 -56.82 -82.57 11.62
N SER A 104 -58.12 -82.88 11.54
CA SER A 104 -58.65 -84.25 11.49
C SER A 104 -59.46 -84.57 10.23
N VAL A 105 -59.33 -83.79 9.15
CA VAL A 105 -60.04 -84.08 7.89
C VAL A 105 -59.75 -85.53 7.48
N GLN A 106 -60.74 -86.41 7.63
CA GLN A 106 -60.60 -87.81 7.23
C GLN A 106 -60.30 -87.83 5.73
N TRP A 107 -59.13 -88.37 5.37
CA TRP A 107 -58.62 -88.53 4.01
C TRP A 107 -59.48 -89.43 3.09
N THR A 108 -60.67 -89.81 3.52
CA THR A 108 -61.58 -90.75 2.88
C THR A 108 -62.32 -90.17 1.65
N GLY A 109 -62.12 -88.88 1.32
CA GLY A 109 -62.78 -88.21 0.19
C GLY A 109 -61.89 -87.61 -0.90
N VAL A 110 -60.56 -87.68 -0.80
CA VAL A 110 -59.65 -87.04 -1.78
C VAL A 110 -59.26 -88.01 -2.90
N GLN A 111 -59.72 -87.75 -4.12
CA GLN A 111 -59.34 -88.51 -5.33
C GLN A 111 -57.98 -88.03 -5.89
N ASN A 112 -57.21 -88.92 -6.53
CA ASN A 112 -55.87 -88.70 -7.11
C ASN A 112 -54.71 -88.48 -6.13
N LYS A 113 -54.72 -89.13 -4.97
CA LYS A 113 -53.57 -89.08 -4.04
C LYS A 113 -52.38 -89.93 -4.53
N PRO A 114 -51.13 -89.43 -4.49
CA PRO A 114 -49.94 -90.24 -4.74
C PRO A 114 -49.78 -91.34 -3.69
N ALA A 115 -49.52 -92.58 -4.12
CA ALA A 115 -49.44 -93.75 -3.24
C ALA A 115 -48.05 -93.95 -2.58
N THR A 116 -47.04 -93.16 -2.95
CA THR A 116 -45.65 -93.36 -2.54
C THR A 116 -44.94 -92.02 -2.31
N PHE A 117 -44.26 -91.90 -1.16
CA PHE A 117 -43.51 -90.72 -0.73
C PHE A 117 -41.96 -90.84 -0.84
N PRO A 118 -41.34 -91.49 -1.85
CA PRO A 118 -39.93 -91.23 -2.12
C PRO A 118 -39.83 -90.02 -3.07
N PRO A 119 -39.17 -88.91 -2.70
CA PRO A 119 -38.83 -87.89 -3.68
C PRO A 119 -37.85 -88.52 -4.69
N THR A 120 -38.27 -88.66 -5.95
CA THR A 120 -37.35 -88.96 -7.04
C THR A 120 -36.34 -87.82 -7.12
N ALA A 121 -35.05 -88.14 -7.08
CA ALA A 121 -34.00 -87.14 -7.29
C ALA A 121 -34.23 -86.46 -8.66
N HIS A 122 -34.27 -85.12 -8.65
CA HIS A 122 -34.21 -84.31 -9.86
C HIS A 122 -32.95 -83.45 -9.79
N THR A 123 -32.32 -83.25 -10.94
CA THR A 123 -31.18 -82.35 -11.08
C THR A 123 -31.69 -80.97 -11.46
N HIS A 124 -31.21 -79.94 -10.79
CA HIS A 124 -31.29 -78.58 -11.31
C HIS A 124 -30.16 -78.40 -12.31
N ASP A 125 -30.45 -77.93 -13.52
CA ASP A 125 -29.40 -77.46 -14.41
C ASP A 125 -28.65 -76.34 -13.68
N ASP A 126 -27.35 -76.51 -13.46
CA ASP A 126 -26.50 -75.46 -12.90
C ASP A 126 -26.71 -74.17 -13.72
N ALA A 127 -26.79 -73.03 -13.03
CA ALA A 127 -27.01 -71.71 -13.64
C ALA A 127 -25.98 -71.31 -14.72
N VAL A 128 -24.97 -72.16 -14.95
CA VAL A 128 -23.87 -71.95 -15.89
C VAL A 128 -23.60 -73.26 -16.65
N SER A 129 -24.40 -73.55 -17.68
CA SER A 129 -23.95 -74.37 -18.81
C SER A 129 -23.70 -73.45 -20.02
N GLY A 130 -22.58 -73.69 -20.71
CA GLY A 130 -21.89 -72.76 -21.60
C GLY A 130 -22.55 -72.42 -22.93
N GLY A 131 -23.88 -72.44 -23.05
CA GLY A 131 -24.56 -72.24 -24.34
C GLY A 131 -25.87 -71.44 -24.35
N ALA A 132 -26.56 -71.30 -23.22
CA ALA A 132 -27.88 -70.64 -23.18
C ALA A 132 -27.96 -69.51 -22.14
N SER A 133 -28.83 -68.53 -22.39
CA SER A 133 -29.14 -67.44 -21.45
C SER A 133 -30.02 -68.01 -20.33
N GLY A 134 -29.43 -68.25 -19.16
CA GLY A 134 -30.16 -68.52 -17.91
C GLY A 134 -30.59 -67.19 -17.28
N PHE A 135 -30.22 -66.95 -16.01
CA PHE A 135 -30.57 -65.74 -15.25
C PHE A 135 -29.80 -64.45 -15.62
N MET A 136 -28.85 -64.52 -16.56
CA MET A 136 -28.16 -63.35 -17.12
C MET A 136 -28.14 -63.43 -18.64
N THR A 137 -28.38 -62.29 -19.29
CA THR A 137 -28.33 -62.14 -20.75
C THR A 137 -26.90 -62.37 -21.28
N GLY A 138 -26.77 -62.72 -22.56
CA GLY A 138 -25.45 -62.83 -23.20
C GLY A 138 -24.61 -61.54 -23.12
N ALA A 139 -25.25 -60.38 -23.05
CA ALA A 139 -24.58 -59.08 -22.87
C ALA A 139 -24.02 -58.91 -21.44
N GLU A 140 -24.75 -59.37 -20.42
CA GLU A 140 -24.27 -59.39 -19.03
C GLU A 140 -23.12 -60.39 -18.86
N LYS A 141 -23.20 -61.57 -19.48
CA LYS A 141 -22.07 -62.51 -19.53
C LYS A 141 -20.83 -61.90 -20.18
N GLN A 142 -20.97 -61.14 -21.27
CA GLN A 142 -19.82 -60.45 -21.89
C GLN A 142 -19.21 -59.36 -21.01
N LYS A 143 -20.03 -58.63 -20.24
CA LYS A 143 -19.53 -57.63 -19.28
C LYS A 143 -18.78 -58.27 -18.11
N LEU A 144 -19.17 -59.48 -17.70
CA LEU A 144 -18.49 -60.23 -16.65
C LEU A 144 -17.34 -61.11 -17.16
N ALA A 145 -17.29 -61.43 -18.46
CA ALA A 145 -16.21 -62.20 -19.09
C ALA A 145 -14.91 -61.38 -19.11
N GLY A 146 -14.12 -61.52 -18.04
CA GLY A 146 -12.87 -60.80 -17.84
C GLY A 146 -12.69 -60.28 -16.41
N ILE A 147 -13.77 -60.27 -15.63
CA ILE A 147 -13.73 -59.95 -14.20
C ILE A 147 -13.48 -61.26 -13.45
N ALA A 148 -12.21 -61.56 -13.15
CA ALA A 148 -11.85 -62.73 -12.35
C ALA A 148 -12.48 -62.66 -10.95
N ALA A 149 -12.73 -63.82 -10.31
CA ALA A 149 -13.22 -63.89 -8.94
C ALA A 149 -12.27 -63.11 -8.00
N GLY A 150 -12.75 -62.00 -7.42
CA GLY A 150 -11.98 -61.11 -6.55
C GLY A 150 -11.47 -59.80 -7.19
N ALA A 151 -11.93 -59.41 -8.37
CA ALA A 151 -11.60 -58.09 -8.93
C ALA A 151 -12.28 -56.97 -8.12
N ASN A 152 -11.52 -56.37 -7.20
CA ASN A 152 -11.98 -55.19 -6.46
C ASN A 152 -11.99 -53.95 -7.37
N ASN A 153 -12.96 -53.06 -7.10
CA ASN A 153 -13.12 -51.70 -7.61
C ASN A 153 -11.78 -50.99 -7.80
N TYR A 154 -11.61 -50.23 -8.90
CA TYR A 154 -10.39 -49.49 -9.26
C TYR A 154 -9.54 -49.09 -8.05
N VAL A 155 -8.47 -49.85 -7.79
CA VAL A 155 -7.44 -49.48 -6.82
C VAL A 155 -6.57 -48.43 -7.50
N HIS A 156 -6.58 -47.20 -7.00
CA HIS A 156 -5.59 -46.23 -7.43
C HIS A 156 -4.22 -46.82 -7.05
N PRO A 157 -3.34 -47.14 -8.01
CA PRO A 157 -1.98 -47.58 -7.76
C PRO A 157 -1.33 -46.62 -6.78
N THR A 158 -0.91 -47.18 -5.65
CA THR A 158 -0.17 -46.50 -4.60
C THR A 158 1.32 -46.38 -4.96
N THR A 159 1.72 -46.95 -6.10
CA THR A 159 3.01 -46.75 -6.73
C THR A 159 2.95 -45.56 -7.68
N ASP A 160 3.77 -44.56 -7.37
CA ASP A 160 4.37 -43.58 -8.26
C ASP A 160 4.31 -43.97 -9.76
N GLY A 161 3.38 -43.39 -10.53
CA GLY A 161 3.24 -43.73 -11.96
C GLY A 161 1.83 -43.70 -12.55
N ASN A 162 0.80 -43.40 -11.75
CA ASN A 162 -0.50 -43.12 -12.33
C ASN A 162 -0.47 -41.81 -13.10
N ARG A 163 -1.01 -41.84 -14.32
CA ARG A 163 -0.98 -40.80 -15.37
C ARG A 163 -1.53 -39.41 -14.98
N HIS A 164 -1.74 -39.13 -13.69
CA HIS A 164 -2.00 -37.79 -13.17
C HIS A 164 -0.75 -37.10 -12.60
N VAL A 165 0.23 -37.83 -12.03
CA VAL A 165 1.53 -37.28 -11.57
C VAL A 165 2.63 -38.36 -11.70
N PRO A 166 3.72 -38.14 -12.46
CA PRO A 166 4.84 -39.08 -12.54
C PRO A 166 5.54 -39.27 -11.20
N ALA A 167 6.16 -40.44 -11.02
CA ALA A 167 6.97 -40.81 -9.86
C ALA A 167 7.86 -39.69 -9.32
N THR A 168 7.85 -39.48 -8.00
CA THR A 168 8.70 -38.50 -7.32
C THR A 168 9.95 -39.19 -6.78
N ALA A 169 11.09 -39.05 -7.47
CA ALA A 169 12.39 -39.43 -6.93
C ALA A 169 13.01 -38.28 -6.13
N ALA A 170 14.00 -38.55 -5.27
CA ALA A 170 14.75 -37.51 -4.56
C ALA A 170 15.34 -36.43 -5.51
N ALA A 171 15.69 -36.83 -6.74
CA ALA A 171 16.14 -35.95 -7.83
C ALA A 171 15.09 -34.92 -8.31
N ASN A 172 13.83 -35.06 -7.88
CA ASN A 172 12.71 -34.17 -8.22
C ASN A 172 12.37 -33.18 -7.09
N THR A 173 13.09 -33.20 -5.97
CA THR A 173 12.88 -32.25 -4.86
C THR A 173 13.04 -30.81 -5.35
N GLY A 174 12.01 -29.97 -5.15
CA GLY A 174 12.02 -28.56 -5.55
C GLY A 174 11.76 -28.30 -7.05
N LYS A 175 11.49 -29.34 -7.84
CA LYS A 175 11.07 -29.22 -9.25
C LYS A 175 9.54 -29.18 -9.35
N PHE A 176 9.03 -28.77 -10.51
CA PHE A 176 7.61 -28.80 -10.84
C PHE A 176 7.37 -29.63 -12.11
N LEU A 177 6.16 -30.16 -12.27
CA LEU A 177 5.77 -30.81 -13.51
C LEU A 177 5.55 -29.76 -14.58
N LYS A 178 6.32 -29.85 -15.67
CA LYS A 178 6.04 -29.11 -16.91
C LYS A 178 5.28 -30.01 -17.87
N SER A 179 4.26 -29.46 -18.52
CA SER A 179 3.61 -30.11 -19.65
C SER A 179 4.60 -30.29 -20.80
N GLY A 180 4.50 -31.41 -21.53
CA GLY A 180 5.27 -31.57 -22.76
C GLY A 180 4.87 -30.55 -23.83
N SER A 181 5.75 -30.30 -24.79
CA SER A 181 5.55 -29.33 -25.88
C SER A 181 4.50 -29.75 -26.92
N THR A 182 4.09 -31.03 -26.91
CA THR A 182 3.11 -31.59 -27.84
C THR A 182 1.99 -32.31 -27.08
N ALA A 183 0.76 -32.25 -27.59
CA ALA A 183 -0.36 -32.99 -27.04
C ALA A 183 -0.04 -34.50 -26.95
N GLY A 184 -0.18 -35.08 -25.75
CA GLY A 184 0.11 -36.50 -25.49
C GLY A 184 1.54 -36.80 -25.04
N SER A 185 2.45 -35.82 -25.05
CA SER A 185 3.77 -35.96 -24.43
C SER A 185 3.66 -36.08 -22.91
N ALA A 186 4.46 -36.96 -22.32
CA ALA A 186 4.52 -37.12 -20.87
C ALA A 186 5.08 -35.84 -20.22
N PRO A 187 4.49 -35.36 -19.10
CA PRO A 187 5.04 -34.24 -18.37
C PRO A 187 6.37 -34.62 -17.71
N THR A 188 7.28 -33.65 -17.59
CA THR A 188 8.62 -33.85 -17.00
C THR A 188 8.81 -32.99 -15.76
N TRP A 189 9.60 -33.47 -14.81
CA TRP A 189 10.00 -32.70 -13.63
C TRP A 189 11.18 -31.80 -13.98
N ASP A 190 11.00 -30.48 -13.85
CA ASP A 190 12.02 -29.49 -14.23
C ASP A 190 11.96 -28.24 -13.33
N SER A 191 12.97 -27.37 -13.40
CA SER A 191 13.13 -26.19 -12.54
C SER A 191 12.44 -24.96 -13.12
N VAL A 192 11.87 -24.10 -12.24
CA VAL A 192 11.17 -22.88 -12.68
C VAL A 192 12.20 -21.90 -13.22
N THR A 193 12.04 -21.54 -14.48
CA THR A 193 12.83 -20.51 -15.14
C THR A 193 12.11 -19.18 -15.05
N LYS A 194 12.85 -18.07 -15.20
CA LYS A 194 12.24 -16.72 -15.23
C LYS A 194 11.20 -16.57 -16.35
N SER A 195 11.37 -17.26 -17.47
CA SER A 195 10.41 -17.28 -18.58
C SER A 195 9.09 -17.96 -18.20
N ASP A 196 9.12 -18.98 -17.34
CA ASP A 196 7.91 -19.71 -16.94
C ASP A 196 6.93 -18.83 -16.16
N VAL A 197 7.42 -17.77 -15.51
CA VAL A 197 6.64 -16.86 -14.65
C VAL A 197 6.63 -15.41 -15.17
N GLY A 198 7.09 -15.16 -16.39
CA GLY A 198 7.10 -13.82 -17.00
C GLY A 198 8.09 -12.82 -16.39
N LEU A 199 9.11 -13.29 -15.66
CA LEU A 199 10.11 -12.47 -14.98
C LEU A 199 11.45 -12.38 -15.75
N GLY A 200 11.42 -12.49 -17.08
CA GLY A 200 12.63 -12.56 -17.91
C GLY A 200 13.59 -11.37 -17.77
N ASN A 201 13.07 -10.20 -17.39
CA ASN A 201 13.87 -8.97 -17.19
C ASN A 201 14.31 -8.76 -15.74
N VAL A 202 13.86 -9.60 -14.80
CA VAL A 202 14.16 -9.44 -13.38
C VAL A 202 15.43 -10.22 -13.04
N GLU A 203 16.44 -9.50 -12.60
CA GLU A 203 17.69 -10.08 -12.10
C GLU A 203 17.75 -9.97 -10.57
N ASN A 204 18.12 -11.07 -9.91
CA ASN A 204 18.35 -11.07 -8.46
C ASN A 204 19.80 -10.70 -8.18
N LEU A 205 20.07 -9.40 -8.25
CA LEU A 205 21.39 -8.83 -8.00
C LEU A 205 21.41 -8.19 -6.61
N SER A 206 22.58 -8.13 -5.98
CA SER A 206 22.77 -7.30 -4.78
C SER A 206 22.65 -5.81 -5.16
N PRO A 207 22.30 -4.90 -4.23
CA PRO A 207 22.14 -3.48 -4.56
C PRO A 207 23.34 -2.84 -5.26
N ALA A 208 24.57 -3.31 -4.97
CA ALA A 208 25.79 -2.82 -5.61
C ALA A 208 25.94 -3.24 -7.08
N ASN A 209 25.30 -4.32 -7.49
CA ASN A 209 25.38 -4.86 -8.85
C ASN A 209 24.14 -4.51 -9.69
N HIS A 210 23.17 -3.77 -9.16
CA HIS A 210 22.01 -3.33 -9.93
C HIS A 210 22.47 -2.37 -11.03
N PRO A 211 22.10 -2.61 -12.30
CA PRO A 211 22.49 -1.70 -13.38
C PRO A 211 21.81 -0.34 -13.19
N VAL A 212 22.59 0.72 -13.35
CA VAL A 212 22.07 2.07 -13.52
C VAL A 212 21.56 2.18 -14.96
N SER A 213 20.34 2.69 -15.14
CA SER A 213 19.82 2.88 -16.50
C SER A 213 20.65 3.91 -17.28
N THR A 214 20.70 3.77 -18.60
CA THR A 214 21.43 4.72 -19.47
C THR A 214 20.99 6.17 -19.22
N ALA A 215 19.69 6.43 -19.08
CA ALA A 215 19.16 7.76 -18.79
C ALA A 215 19.63 8.31 -17.43
N GLN A 216 19.74 7.46 -16.41
CA GLN A 216 20.28 7.87 -15.11
C GLN A 216 21.78 8.17 -15.21
N GLN A 217 22.54 7.36 -15.96
CA GLN A 217 23.97 7.60 -16.15
C GLN A 217 24.21 8.91 -16.90
N GLU A 218 23.50 9.16 -18.00
CA GLU A 218 23.58 10.42 -18.76
C GLU A 218 23.25 11.63 -17.87
N ALA A 219 22.22 11.52 -17.03
CA ALA A 219 21.86 12.59 -16.08
C ALA A 219 22.91 12.81 -14.98
N LEU A 220 23.65 11.76 -14.59
CA LEU A 220 24.76 11.87 -13.64
C LEU A 220 25.99 12.50 -14.30
N ASP A 221 26.28 12.15 -15.56
CA ASP A 221 27.41 12.68 -16.32
C ASP A 221 27.26 14.18 -16.62
N LEU A 222 26.03 14.71 -16.60
CA LEU A 222 25.72 16.14 -16.70
C LEU A 222 25.98 16.93 -15.40
N LYS A 223 26.17 16.26 -14.26
CA LYS A 223 26.42 16.95 -12.97
C LYS A 223 27.90 17.34 -12.86
N ALA A 224 28.15 18.52 -12.27
CA ALA A 224 29.51 18.92 -11.94
C ALA A 224 30.10 18.01 -10.83
N PRO A 225 31.39 17.64 -10.91
CA PRO A 225 32.03 16.81 -9.89
C PRO A 225 32.15 17.56 -8.56
N LEU A 226 32.12 16.82 -7.45
CA LEU A 226 32.25 17.41 -6.11
C LEU A 226 33.63 18.05 -5.90
N ALA A 227 34.69 17.38 -6.35
CA ALA A 227 36.05 17.89 -6.31
C ALA A 227 36.34 18.67 -7.59
N SER A 228 36.79 19.91 -7.44
CA SER A 228 37.19 20.79 -8.55
C SER A 228 36.15 20.87 -9.68
N PRO A 229 34.90 21.27 -9.38
CA PRO A 229 33.86 21.39 -10.40
C PRO A 229 34.28 22.36 -11.52
N ALA A 230 34.24 21.90 -12.77
CA ALA A 230 34.23 22.79 -13.93
C ALA A 230 32.82 23.36 -14.09
N LEU A 231 32.62 24.63 -13.73
CA LEU A 231 31.34 25.31 -13.91
C LEU A 231 31.22 25.78 -15.37
N THR A 232 30.19 25.32 -16.08
CA THR A 232 29.90 25.71 -17.47
C THR A 232 28.61 26.53 -17.53
N GLY A 233 28.39 27.25 -18.64
CA GLY A 233 27.23 28.14 -18.81
C GLY A 233 27.33 29.42 -17.96
N THR A 234 26.21 29.84 -17.36
CA THR A 234 26.15 31.02 -16.48
C THR A 234 25.79 30.60 -15.05
N PRO A 235 26.79 30.15 -14.25
CA PRO A 235 26.53 29.71 -12.88
C PRO A 235 26.00 30.88 -12.05
N THR A 236 24.97 30.61 -11.25
CA THR A 236 24.43 31.55 -10.27
C THR A 236 24.87 31.13 -8.87
N ALA A 237 25.18 32.11 -8.03
CA ALA A 237 25.46 31.90 -6.62
C ALA A 237 24.84 33.06 -5.82
N PRO A 238 24.45 32.83 -4.55
CA PRO A 238 23.99 33.91 -3.68
C PRO A 238 25.04 35.01 -3.52
N THR A 239 24.61 36.27 -3.57
CA THR A 239 25.49 37.41 -3.28
C THR A 239 25.74 37.48 -1.78
N ALA A 240 26.99 37.26 -1.36
CA ALA A 240 27.40 37.39 0.03
C ALA A 240 27.34 38.85 0.52
N ALA A 241 27.30 39.04 1.83
CA ALA A 241 27.46 40.38 2.43
C ALA A 241 28.89 40.88 2.23
N GLN A 242 29.08 42.20 2.09
CA GLN A 242 30.38 42.84 1.79
C GLN A 242 31.51 42.52 2.79
N ALA A 243 31.18 42.16 4.03
CA ALA A 243 32.15 41.81 5.07
C ALA A 243 32.57 40.33 5.06
N THR A 244 32.02 39.50 4.18
CA THR A 244 32.34 38.08 4.09
C THR A 244 33.80 37.86 3.66
N ASN A 245 34.55 37.07 4.42
CA ASN A 245 35.99 36.80 4.22
C ASN A 245 36.35 35.30 4.30
N ASN A 246 35.52 34.45 3.69
CA ASN A 246 35.69 33.00 3.68
C ASN A 246 35.83 32.47 2.24
N GLN A 247 35.75 31.15 2.06
CA GLN A 247 35.91 30.48 0.77
C GLN A 247 34.65 30.51 -0.13
N GLN A 248 33.66 31.37 0.15
CA GLN A 248 32.49 31.52 -0.73
C GLN A 248 32.89 32.12 -2.09
N ILE A 249 32.18 31.71 -3.16
CA ILE A 249 32.39 32.27 -4.50
C ILE A 249 31.99 33.75 -4.51
N ALA A 250 32.89 34.61 -4.95
CA ALA A 250 32.59 36.02 -5.19
C ALA A 250 31.72 36.17 -6.45
N THR A 251 30.46 36.55 -6.27
CA THR A 251 29.56 36.84 -7.40
C THR A 251 29.93 38.16 -8.08
N THR A 252 29.51 38.33 -9.34
CA THR A 252 29.72 39.58 -10.06
C THR A 252 29.05 40.78 -9.36
N ALA A 253 27.90 40.58 -8.71
CA ALA A 253 27.23 41.61 -7.92
C ALA A 253 28.05 42.04 -6.70
N PHE A 254 28.66 41.09 -5.99
CA PHE A 254 29.57 41.38 -4.86
C PHE A 254 30.77 42.23 -5.31
N VAL A 255 31.44 41.83 -6.40
CA VAL A 255 32.61 42.55 -6.92
C VAL A 255 32.22 43.96 -7.39
N LYS A 256 31.08 44.12 -8.09
CA LYS A 256 30.57 45.44 -8.49
C LYS A 256 30.31 46.34 -7.29
N ALA A 257 29.67 45.83 -6.24
CA ALA A 257 29.41 46.58 -5.03
C ALA A 257 30.70 46.94 -4.29
N ALA A 258 31.68 46.03 -4.22
CA ALA A 258 32.98 46.29 -3.60
C ALA A 258 33.77 47.36 -4.35
N LEU A 259 33.76 47.32 -5.70
CA LEU A 259 34.39 48.34 -6.52
C LEU A 259 33.68 49.70 -6.37
N ALA A 260 32.35 49.73 -6.38
CA ALA A 260 31.58 50.95 -6.14
C ALA A 260 31.92 51.53 -4.77
N ALA A 261 31.92 50.72 -3.71
CA ALA A 261 32.28 51.17 -2.36
C ALA A 261 33.73 51.67 -2.26
N LEU A 262 34.66 51.11 -3.04
CA LEU A 262 36.05 51.60 -3.11
C LEU A 262 36.13 52.97 -3.79
N VAL A 263 35.38 53.17 -4.88
CA VAL A 263 35.27 54.45 -5.60
C VAL A 263 34.56 55.50 -4.73
N ASP A 264 33.44 55.12 -4.10
CA ASP A 264 32.64 55.93 -3.18
C ASP A 264 33.29 56.12 -1.80
N GLY A 265 34.36 55.39 -1.50
CA GLY A 265 35.26 55.67 -0.37
C GLY A 265 36.33 56.72 -0.68
N SER A 266 36.56 57.00 -1.97
CA SER A 266 37.43 58.07 -2.46
C SER A 266 36.76 59.39 -2.96
N PRO A 267 35.53 59.80 -2.57
CA PRO A 267 34.87 61.01 -3.08
C PRO A 267 35.68 62.25 -2.81
N ALA A 268 36.10 62.53 -1.57
CA ALA A 268 36.79 63.79 -1.30
C ALA A 268 38.15 63.88 -2.00
N ALA A 269 38.88 62.77 -2.12
CA ALA A 269 40.20 62.77 -2.77
C ALA A 269 40.10 62.78 -4.31
N LEU A 270 39.16 62.05 -4.91
CA LEU A 270 38.98 62.06 -6.36
C LEU A 270 38.23 63.31 -6.85
N ASP A 271 37.29 63.83 -6.07
CA ASP A 271 36.61 65.10 -6.34
C ASP A 271 37.63 66.24 -6.30
N THR A 272 38.46 66.34 -5.24
CA THR A 272 39.53 67.34 -5.19
C THR A 272 40.56 67.21 -6.32
N LEU A 273 40.91 65.99 -6.74
CA LEU A 273 41.79 65.79 -7.90
C LEU A 273 41.10 66.15 -9.23
N SER A 274 39.78 65.89 -9.37
CA SER A 274 39.00 66.25 -10.55
C SER A 274 38.77 67.76 -10.66
N GLU A 275 38.45 68.39 -9.53
CA GLU A 275 38.34 69.84 -9.38
C GLU A 275 39.68 70.52 -9.67
N LEU A 276 40.79 69.99 -9.13
CA LEU A 276 42.13 70.52 -9.41
C LEU A 276 42.52 70.33 -10.88
N ALA A 277 42.28 69.16 -11.47
CA ALA A 277 42.55 68.92 -12.90
C ALA A 277 41.74 69.88 -13.78
N THR A 278 40.47 70.11 -13.43
CA THR A 278 39.59 71.05 -14.12
C THR A 278 40.05 72.50 -13.93
N ALA A 279 40.43 72.89 -12.72
CA ALA A 279 40.95 74.24 -12.41
C ALA A 279 42.28 74.54 -13.13
N LEU A 280 43.07 73.51 -13.43
CA LEU A 280 44.28 73.59 -14.25
C LEU A 280 44.01 73.39 -15.75
N GLY A 281 42.74 73.35 -16.18
CA GLY A 281 42.34 73.29 -17.58
C GLY A 281 42.56 71.94 -18.26
N ASN A 282 42.74 70.86 -17.50
CA ASN A 282 43.10 69.52 -18.01
C ASN A 282 44.32 69.53 -18.93
N ASP A 283 45.28 70.44 -18.70
CA ASP A 283 46.45 70.61 -19.56
C ASP A 283 47.52 69.51 -19.29
N PRO A 284 47.75 68.56 -20.22
CA PRO A 284 48.76 67.52 -20.05
C PRO A 284 50.19 68.08 -19.97
N ASN A 285 50.41 69.30 -20.44
CA ASN A 285 51.70 69.98 -20.47
C ASN A 285 51.72 71.21 -19.55
N PHE A 286 50.91 71.22 -18.47
CA PHE A 286 50.76 72.36 -17.56
C PHE A 286 52.09 73.05 -17.19
N ALA A 287 53.12 72.27 -16.84
CA ALA A 287 54.43 72.80 -16.50
C ALA A 287 55.09 73.57 -17.66
N THR A 288 54.98 73.07 -18.89
CA THR A 288 55.49 73.73 -20.09
C THR A 288 54.67 74.97 -20.41
N THR A 289 53.34 74.90 -20.34
CA THR A 289 52.44 76.03 -20.61
C THR A 289 52.69 77.19 -19.65
N VAL A 290 52.83 76.91 -18.36
CA VAL A 290 53.16 77.92 -17.34
C VAL A 290 54.57 78.48 -17.57
N ALA A 291 55.55 77.63 -17.86
CA ALA A 291 56.91 78.07 -18.14
C ALA A 291 56.97 79.00 -19.37
N THR A 292 56.26 78.68 -20.46
CA THR A 292 56.16 79.53 -21.65
C THR A 292 55.48 80.86 -21.32
N SER A 293 54.34 80.83 -20.61
CA SER A 293 53.61 82.05 -20.23
C SER A 293 54.44 82.99 -19.34
N ILE A 294 55.28 82.43 -18.47
CA ILE A 294 56.23 83.20 -17.66
C ILE A 294 57.38 83.72 -18.53
N GLY A 295 57.88 82.92 -19.48
CA GLY A 295 58.93 83.29 -20.42
C GLY A 295 58.56 84.44 -21.37
N GLU A 296 57.27 84.63 -21.66
CA GLU A 296 56.76 85.75 -22.46
C GLU A 296 56.69 87.09 -21.69
N LYS A 297 56.89 87.08 -20.36
CA LYS A 297 56.95 88.32 -19.56
C LYS A 297 58.28 89.02 -19.76
N LEU A 298 58.25 90.35 -19.82
CA LEU A 298 59.45 91.18 -19.89
C LEU A 298 60.31 91.02 -18.63
N ALA A 299 61.58 90.70 -18.81
CA ALA A 299 62.57 90.57 -17.76
C ALA A 299 63.08 91.96 -17.34
N LYS A 300 62.97 92.29 -16.05
CA LYS A 300 63.49 93.55 -15.50
C LYS A 300 64.98 93.77 -15.84
N ALA A 301 65.79 92.72 -15.77
CA ALA A 301 67.21 92.77 -16.08
C ALA A 301 67.51 93.05 -17.58
N ALA A 302 66.58 92.72 -18.47
CA ALA A 302 66.73 92.94 -19.91
C ALA A 302 66.50 94.41 -20.30
N ASN A 303 66.03 95.27 -19.39
CA ASN A 303 65.78 96.69 -19.65
C ASN A 303 65.00 96.93 -20.95
N LEU A 304 63.91 96.16 -21.17
CA LEU A 304 63.04 96.22 -22.35
C LEU A 304 63.69 95.79 -23.68
N SER A 305 64.90 95.24 -23.67
CA SER A 305 65.53 94.72 -24.91
C SER A 305 64.76 93.52 -25.50
N ASP A 306 64.13 92.74 -24.63
CA ASP A 306 63.25 91.60 -24.90
C ASP A 306 61.83 91.98 -25.33
N LEU A 307 61.54 93.28 -25.42
CA LEU A 307 60.29 93.76 -25.98
C LEU A 307 60.20 93.39 -27.46
N VAL A 308 59.23 92.52 -27.77
CA VAL A 308 58.99 91.98 -29.12
C VAL A 308 58.58 93.10 -30.09
N ASP A 309 57.53 93.86 -29.74
CA ASP A 309 57.06 94.98 -30.55
C ASP A 309 57.35 96.33 -29.89
N LYS A 310 58.53 96.86 -30.21
CA LYS A 310 58.99 98.17 -29.73
C LYS A 310 58.16 99.32 -30.30
N ALA A 311 57.58 99.18 -31.49
CA ALA A 311 56.80 100.24 -32.13
C ALA A 311 55.42 100.38 -31.48
N ALA A 312 54.71 99.26 -31.31
CA ALA A 312 53.42 99.25 -30.61
C ALA A 312 53.55 99.76 -29.16
N ALA A 313 54.61 99.38 -28.44
CA ALA A 313 54.83 99.88 -27.09
C ALA A 313 55.02 101.40 -27.04
N ARG A 314 55.76 102.01 -27.98
CA ARG A 314 55.90 103.47 -28.06
C ARG A 314 54.57 104.16 -28.38
N THR A 315 53.77 103.58 -29.26
CA THR A 315 52.42 104.05 -29.57
C THR A 315 51.52 103.99 -28.32
N ASN A 316 51.52 102.88 -27.59
CA ASN A 316 50.72 102.71 -26.36
C ASN A 316 51.12 103.71 -25.27
N LEU A 317 52.40 104.08 -25.20
CA LEU A 317 52.90 105.11 -24.28
C LEU A 317 52.67 106.54 -24.78
N GLY A 318 52.11 106.74 -25.98
CA GLY A 318 51.87 108.05 -26.57
C GLY A 318 53.13 108.80 -27.00
N LEU A 319 54.28 108.11 -27.12
CA LEU A 319 55.57 108.74 -27.42
C LEU A 319 55.74 109.10 -28.91
N GLY A 320 54.89 108.54 -29.78
CA GLY A 320 54.87 108.82 -31.21
C GLY A 320 56.21 108.58 -31.92
N THR A 321 56.47 109.37 -32.97
CA THR A 321 57.73 109.33 -33.74
C THR A 321 58.89 110.02 -33.02
N MET A 322 58.62 110.78 -31.95
CA MET A 322 59.62 111.54 -31.19
C MET A 322 60.68 110.62 -30.56
N ALA A 323 60.27 109.44 -30.09
CA ALA A 323 61.14 108.47 -29.42
C ALA A 323 62.08 107.69 -30.37
N THR A 324 62.06 107.94 -31.69
CA THR A 324 62.95 107.30 -32.66
C THR A 324 63.83 108.29 -33.44
N GLN A 325 63.75 109.58 -33.15
CA GLN A 325 64.53 110.59 -33.86
C GLN A 325 66.02 110.48 -33.50
N ASN A 326 66.89 110.89 -34.43
CA ASN A 326 68.33 110.95 -34.15
C ASN A 326 68.58 112.03 -33.08
N ALA A 327 69.37 111.70 -32.05
CA ALA A 327 69.66 112.63 -30.95
C ALA A 327 70.27 113.97 -31.42
N ASN A 328 71.00 113.96 -32.54
CA ASN A 328 71.66 115.14 -33.10
C ASN A 328 70.84 115.81 -34.23
N ASN A 329 69.71 115.23 -34.62
CA ASN A 329 68.85 115.74 -35.68
C ASN A 329 67.39 115.46 -35.35
N VAL A 330 66.85 116.27 -34.45
CA VAL A 330 65.47 116.20 -33.96
C VAL A 330 64.60 117.16 -34.77
N ASN A 331 63.63 116.61 -35.49
CA ASN A 331 62.62 117.37 -36.23
C ASN A 331 61.36 117.55 -35.38
N ILE A 332 61.10 118.76 -34.90
CA ILE A 332 59.92 119.11 -34.10
C ILE A 332 58.92 119.82 -35.01
N SER A 333 57.85 119.14 -35.42
CA SER A 333 56.77 119.78 -36.20
C SER A 333 55.59 120.15 -35.31
N GLY A 334 55.48 121.43 -34.97
CA GLY A 334 54.41 122.00 -34.13
C GLY A 334 54.80 122.17 -32.65
N GLY A 335 54.07 123.02 -31.93
CA GLY A 335 54.34 123.41 -30.53
C GLY A 335 55.28 124.60 -30.37
N ASN A 336 55.56 125.00 -29.12
CA ASN A 336 56.50 126.07 -28.78
C ASN A 336 57.82 125.47 -28.29
N ILE A 337 58.92 125.79 -28.98
CA ILE A 337 60.27 125.45 -28.52
C ILE A 337 60.74 126.57 -27.60
N THR A 338 61.04 126.25 -26.34
CA THR A 338 61.44 127.25 -25.32
C THR A 338 62.82 126.90 -24.78
N GLY A 339 63.72 127.89 -24.66
CA GLY A 339 65.03 127.71 -24.02
C GLY A 339 66.17 127.16 -24.90
N VAL A 340 66.16 127.40 -26.21
CA VAL A 340 67.23 126.94 -27.13
C VAL A 340 68.21 128.07 -27.46
N LEU A 341 69.51 127.78 -27.40
CA LEU A 341 70.58 128.64 -27.88
C LEU A 341 71.04 128.15 -29.26
N PHE A 342 70.82 128.93 -30.32
CA PHE A 342 71.26 128.60 -31.66
C PHE A 342 72.75 128.97 -31.82
N ASP A 343 73.64 127.99 -31.94
CA ASP A 343 75.10 128.15 -32.11
C ASP A 343 75.52 128.62 -33.52
N GLY A 344 74.58 129.12 -34.34
CA GLY A 344 74.90 129.76 -35.62
C GLY A 344 75.55 128.87 -36.69
N GLY A 345 75.54 127.55 -36.55
CA GLY A 345 75.93 126.63 -37.62
C GLY A 345 75.04 126.79 -38.86
N THR A 346 75.61 126.65 -40.06
CA THR A 346 74.90 126.79 -41.34
C THR A 346 73.69 125.87 -41.40
N PHE A 347 72.50 126.48 -41.43
CA PHE A 347 71.21 125.84 -41.65
C PHE A 347 71.03 125.37 -43.09
#